data_AF-A0A168M3Q4-F1
#
_entry.id   AF-A0A168M3Q4-F1
#
_cell.length_a   1.000
_cell.length_b   1.000
_cell.length_c   1.000
_cell.angle_alpha   90.00
_cell.angle_beta   90.00
_cell.angle_gamma   90.00
#
_symmetry.space_group_name_H-M   'P 1'
#
loop_
_entity.id
_entity.type
_entity.pdbx_description
1 polymer ?
#
loop_
_entity_poly.entity_id
_entity_poly.type
_entity_poly.pdbx_seq_one_letter_code
_entity_poly.pdbx_strand_id
1 'polypeptide(L)'
;VNAGGTAGCVLANRLSSNGKHTVLVLESGANTQEELLNVRIPLFNSKLKNTTVDWQLKSIAQQHADGRIIGVPQGKVLGGSSAINACLSHRCSPSDYDAWDMPGWEYEQLKHYFCKAETFQDEAATTATSELHGQSGPLNVMQQSDDSLLGKHFTRACQNHGLPQYHDI
;
A
#
# COMPACT_ATOMS: atom_id res chain seq x y z
N VAL A 1 14.11 15.19 4.81
CA VAL A 1 12.89 14.66 4.13
C VAL A 1 11.68 15.26 4.82
N ASN A 2 10.87 16.05 4.11
CA ASN A 2 9.76 16.85 4.69
C ASN A 2 8.45 16.05 4.85
N ALA A 3 8.54 14.77 5.20
CA ALA A 3 7.42 13.93 5.65
C ALA A 3 7.96 12.54 6.02
N GLY A 4 7.60 12.02 7.18
CA GLY A 4 7.85 10.63 7.58
C GLY A 4 6.83 9.65 7.01
N GLY A 5 6.24 9.95 5.85
CA GLY A 5 5.22 9.13 5.20
C GLY A 5 5.77 7.97 4.38
N THR A 6 4.90 7.26 3.65
CA THR A 6 5.22 6.04 2.90
C THR A 6 6.48 6.16 2.02
N ALA A 7 6.52 7.13 1.10
CA ALA A 7 7.70 7.37 0.25
C ALA A 7 8.86 8.01 1.04
N GLY A 8 8.55 8.83 2.04
CA GLY A 8 9.53 9.51 2.88
C GLY A 8 10.41 8.55 3.66
N CYS A 9 9.81 7.50 4.24
CA CYS A 9 10.53 6.41 4.92
C CYS A 9 11.45 5.64 3.96
N VAL A 10 11.00 5.37 2.73
CA VAL A 10 11.84 4.71 1.70
C VAL A 10 13.03 5.59 1.34
N LEU A 11 12.81 6.88 1.08
CA LEU A 11 13.87 7.83 0.76
C LEU A 11 14.87 7.97 1.90
N ALA A 12 14.39 8.10 3.15
CA ALA A 12 15.25 8.23 4.31
C ALA A 12 16.19 7.02 4.44
N ASN A 13 15.65 5.80 4.36
CA ASN A 13 16.42 4.56 4.41
C ASN A 13 17.48 4.51 3.28
N ARG A 14 17.07 4.76 2.03
CA ARG A 14 17.98 4.68 0.87
C ARG A 14 19.08 5.75 0.90
N LEU A 15 18.78 6.96 1.35
CA LEU A 15 19.78 8.03 1.42
C LEU A 15 20.77 7.83 2.58
N SER A 16 20.33 7.25 3.70
CA SER A 16 21.20 7.01 4.86
C SER A 16 22.02 5.71 4.76
N SER A 17 21.66 4.77 3.88
CA SER A 17 22.16 3.37 3.92
C SER A 17 23.67 3.23 3.72
N ASN A 18 24.34 4.19 3.07
CA ASN A 18 25.77 4.14 2.80
C ASN A 18 26.63 4.83 3.88
N GLY A 19 26.02 5.41 4.92
CA GLY A 19 26.70 6.14 5.99
C GLY A 19 27.34 7.48 5.60
N LYS A 20 27.27 7.90 4.33
CA LYS A 20 27.86 9.16 3.83
C LYS A 20 26.98 10.37 4.06
N HIS A 21 25.69 10.16 4.32
CA HIS A 21 24.71 11.23 4.46
C HIS A 21 23.99 11.15 5.80
N THR A 22 23.88 12.30 6.48
CA THR A 22 22.99 12.46 7.63
C THR A 22 21.63 12.92 7.14
N VAL A 23 20.59 12.13 7.43
CA VAL A 23 19.23 12.39 6.97
C VAL A 23 18.34 12.74 8.16
N LEU A 24 17.76 13.95 8.14
CA LEU A 24 16.72 14.36 9.07
C LEU A 24 15.33 14.10 8.46
N VAL A 25 14.47 13.42 9.21
CA VAL A 25 13.05 13.22 8.89
C VAL A 25 12.22 14.04 9.87
N LEU A 26 11.34 14.87 9.34
CA LEU A 26 10.37 15.62 10.12
C LEU A 26 8.99 15.02 9.90
N GLU A 27 8.36 14.56 10.99
CA GLU A 27 7.03 13.97 10.99
C GLU A 27 6.13 14.74 11.97
N SER A 28 4.92 15.09 11.53
CA SER A 28 3.97 15.87 12.33
C SER A 28 3.14 15.00 13.28
N GLY A 29 3.03 13.71 12.98
CA GLY A 29 2.36 12.73 13.79
C GLY A 29 3.09 12.38 15.08
N ALA A 30 2.30 12.07 16.10
CA ALA A 30 2.83 11.49 17.32
C ALA A 30 3.28 10.04 17.08
N ASN A 31 4.17 9.55 17.94
CA ASN A 31 4.68 8.19 17.89
C ASN A 31 4.56 7.55 19.29
N THR A 32 3.37 7.62 19.87
CA THR A 32 3.12 7.03 21.20
C THR A 32 3.02 5.51 21.12
N GLN A 33 3.25 4.83 22.25
CA GLN A 33 3.17 3.37 22.31
C GLN A 33 1.75 2.86 21.99
N GLU A 34 0.71 3.57 22.43
CA GLU A 34 -0.68 3.22 22.15
C GLU A 34 -1.02 3.33 20.66
N GLU A 35 -0.63 4.44 20.01
CA GLU A 35 -0.83 4.63 18.56
C GLU A 35 -0.11 3.56 17.76
N LEU A 36 1.13 3.22 18.15
CA LEU A 36 1.89 2.14 17.53
C LEU A 36 1.23 0.78 17.66
N LEU A 37 0.59 0.46 18.79
CA LEU A 37 -0.15 -0.78 18.95
C LEU A 37 -1.35 -0.84 18.01
N ASN A 38 -2.10 0.25 17.89
CA ASN A 38 -3.29 0.31 17.03
C ASN A 38 -2.93 0.24 15.54
N VAL A 39 -1.83 0.86 15.12
CA VAL A 39 -1.30 0.82 13.75
C VAL A 39 -0.76 -0.56 13.35
N ARG A 40 -0.19 -1.32 14.31
CA ARG A 40 0.44 -2.62 14.03
C ARG A 40 -0.53 -3.77 13.84
N ILE A 41 -1.79 -3.62 14.23
CA ILE A 41 -2.81 -4.66 14.12
C ILE A 41 -3.68 -4.34 12.88
N PRO A 42 -3.54 -5.05 11.75
CA PRO A 42 -4.26 -4.71 10.51
C PRO A 42 -5.78 -4.66 10.68
N LEU A 43 -6.34 -5.52 11.53
CA LEU A 43 -7.77 -5.55 11.84
C LEU A 43 -8.29 -4.25 12.46
N PHE A 44 -7.42 -3.44 13.08
CA PHE A 44 -7.79 -2.18 13.72
C PHE A 44 -7.79 -0.99 12.76
N ASN A 45 -7.46 -1.17 11.47
CA ASN A 45 -7.47 -0.11 10.46
C ASN A 45 -8.77 0.75 10.50
N SER A 46 -9.93 0.12 10.65
CA SER A 46 -11.22 0.83 10.71
C SER A 46 -11.36 1.78 11.90
N LYS A 47 -10.60 1.55 12.99
CA LYS A 47 -10.58 2.37 14.21
C LYS A 47 -9.64 3.56 14.12
N LEU A 48 -8.77 3.63 13.11
CA LEU A 48 -7.74 4.67 13.01
C LEU A 48 -8.27 5.98 12.42
N LYS A 49 -9.41 5.94 11.71
CA LYS A 49 -10.05 7.12 11.13
C LYS A 49 -10.58 8.07 12.20
N ASN A 50 -10.45 9.37 11.98
CA ASN A 50 -10.85 10.42 12.94
C ASN A 50 -10.14 10.33 14.31
N THR A 51 -8.92 9.80 14.34
CA THR A 51 -8.09 9.74 15.56
C THR A 51 -6.87 10.65 15.44
N THR A 52 -5.96 10.64 16.42
CA THR A 52 -4.72 11.44 16.41
C THR A 52 -3.76 11.06 15.29
N VAL A 53 -3.83 9.81 14.81
CA VAL A 53 -3.00 9.30 13.69
C VAL A 53 -3.60 9.57 12.31
N ASP A 54 -4.73 10.25 12.25
CA ASP A 54 -5.38 10.72 11.02
C ASP A 54 -5.33 12.25 10.98
N TRP A 55 -5.07 12.83 9.82
CA TRP A 55 -5.22 14.28 9.61
C TRP A 55 -6.68 14.74 9.68
N GLN A 56 -7.63 13.81 9.57
CA GLN A 56 -9.07 14.06 9.66
C GLN A 56 -9.56 15.08 8.63
N LEU A 57 -8.94 15.06 7.44
CA LEU A 57 -9.31 15.97 6.36
C LEU A 57 -10.73 15.68 5.91
N LYS A 58 -11.41 16.73 5.46
CA LYS A 58 -12.76 16.66 4.91
C LYS A 58 -12.77 17.41 3.59
N SER A 59 -13.49 16.87 2.62
CA SER A 59 -13.80 17.61 1.39
C SER A 59 -14.66 18.83 1.71
N ILE A 60 -14.75 19.77 0.77
CA ILE A 60 -15.89 20.70 0.75
C ILE A 60 -17.19 19.93 0.42
N ALA A 61 -18.35 20.56 0.60
CA ALA A 61 -19.62 19.99 0.15
C ALA A 61 -19.56 19.68 -1.36
N GLN A 62 -19.87 18.45 -1.73
CA GLN A 62 -19.73 17.96 -3.10
C GLN A 62 -21.06 18.06 -3.85
N GLN A 63 -21.12 18.93 -4.86
CA GLN A 63 -22.35 19.15 -5.65
C GLN A 63 -22.84 17.87 -6.37
N HIS A 64 -21.93 16.99 -6.77
CA HIS A 64 -22.23 15.73 -7.44
C HIS A 64 -22.40 14.55 -6.47
N ALA A 65 -22.52 14.82 -5.17
CA ALA A 65 -22.72 13.81 -4.15
C ALA A 65 -23.70 14.31 -3.08
N ASP A 66 -24.82 14.92 -3.51
CA ASP A 66 -25.91 15.41 -2.66
C ASP A 66 -25.46 16.40 -1.58
N GLY A 67 -24.45 17.22 -1.87
CA GLY A 67 -23.90 18.19 -0.92
C GLY A 67 -23.12 17.56 0.24
N ARG A 68 -22.80 16.25 0.19
CA ARG A 68 -22.07 15.57 1.25
C ARG A 68 -20.66 16.15 1.45
N ILE A 69 -20.26 16.17 2.71
CA ILE A 69 -18.87 16.40 3.14
C ILE A 69 -18.26 15.02 3.41
N ILE A 70 -17.21 14.68 2.67
CA ILE A 70 -16.62 13.34 2.68
C ILE A 70 -15.31 13.39 3.46
N GLY A 71 -15.13 12.45 4.39
CA GLY A 71 -13.86 12.28 5.11
C GLY A 71 -12.78 11.74 4.17
N VAL A 72 -11.59 12.35 4.20
CA VAL A 72 -10.42 11.98 3.41
C VAL A 72 -9.30 11.57 4.38
N PRO A 73 -9.32 10.33 4.89
CA PRO A 73 -8.33 9.89 5.88
C PRO A 73 -6.93 9.94 5.29
N GLN A 74 -5.99 10.53 6.02
CA GLN A 74 -4.58 10.63 5.65
C GLN A 74 -3.72 10.41 6.89
N GLY A 75 -2.69 9.58 6.78
CA GLY A 75 -1.89 9.20 7.95
C GLY A 75 -1.08 10.38 8.49
N LYS A 76 -1.23 10.63 9.78
CA LYS A 76 -0.49 11.61 10.59
C LYS A 76 0.29 10.86 11.67
N VAL A 77 1.25 10.06 11.25
CA VAL A 77 2.10 9.19 12.06
C VAL A 77 3.31 8.79 11.22
N LEU A 78 4.41 8.34 11.84
CA LEU A 78 5.52 7.77 11.08
C LEU A 78 5.04 6.55 10.25
N GLY A 79 5.41 6.52 8.98
CA GLY A 79 4.83 5.64 7.95
C GLY A 79 3.72 6.32 7.15
N GLY A 80 3.10 7.39 7.65
CA GLY A 80 2.03 8.12 6.98
C GLY A 80 0.86 7.21 6.63
N SER A 81 0.29 7.38 5.43
CA SER A 81 -0.90 6.62 5.04
C SER A 81 -0.69 5.11 4.93
N SER A 82 0.55 4.61 4.77
CA SER A 82 0.80 3.16 4.86
C SER A 82 0.66 2.59 6.28
N ALA A 83 0.70 3.43 7.32
CA ALA A 83 0.44 3.02 8.70
C ALA A 83 -1.06 2.89 9.01
N ILE A 84 -1.92 3.49 8.19
CA ILE A 84 -3.39 3.49 8.39
C ILE A 84 -4.13 2.90 7.18
N ASN A 85 -3.46 2.11 6.35
CA ASN A 85 -4.05 1.52 5.16
C ASN A 85 -4.73 0.16 5.46
N ALA A 86 -5.36 -0.42 4.45
CA ALA A 86 -5.98 -1.74 4.54
C ALA A 86 -5.02 -2.90 4.22
N CYS A 87 -3.71 -2.68 4.25
CA CYS A 87 -2.66 -3.65 3.91
C CYS A 87 -2.78 -4.31 2.52
N LEU A 88 -3.56 -3.72 1.61
CA LEU A 88 -3.65 -4.18 0.23
C LEU A 88 -2.38 -3.77 -0.53
N SER A 89 -1.72 -4.75 -1.15
CA SER A 89 -0.63 -4.53 -2.10
C SER A 89 -1.15 -4.79 -3.51
N HIS A 90 -1.11 -3.79 -4.36
CA HIS A 90 -1.55 -3.88 -5.75
C HIS A 90 -0.65 -3.02 -6.63
N ARG A 91 -0.41 -3.49 -7.84
CA ARG A 91 0.24 -2.74 -8.91
C ARG A 91 -0.81 -2.44 -9.97
N CYS A 92 -0.67 -1.28 -10.60
CA CYS A 92 -1.49 -0.95 -11.76
C CYS A 92 -1.08 -1.81 -12.96
N SER A 93 -1.91 -1.80 -14.01
CA SER A 93 -1.57 -2.48 -15.26
C SER A 93 -0.37 -1.80 -15.93
N PRO A 94 0.41 -2.49 -16.79
CA PRO A 94 1.51 -1.87 -17.53
C PRO A 94 1.10 -0.59 -18.27
N SER A 95 -0.08 -0.61 -18.90
CA SER A 95 -0.62 0.53 -19.64
C SER A 95 -0.88 1.77 -18.77
N ASP A 96 -1.12 1.62 -17.46
CA ASP A 96 -1.33 2.76 -16.57
C ASP A 96 -0.04 3.57 -16.36
N TYR A 97 1.12 2.90 -16.34
CA TYR A 97 2.43 3.55 -16.23
C TYR A 97 2.87 4.12 -17.58
N ASP A 98 2.69 3.35 -18.66
CA ASP A 98 3.07 3.78 -20.00
C ASP A 98 2.25 5.01 -20.45
N ALA A 99 1.00 5.12 -19.99
CA ALA A 99 0.15 6.29 -20.24
C ALA A 99 0.65 7.59 -19.60
N TRP A 100 1.64 7.53 -18.70
CA TRP A 100 2.26 8.76 -18.17
C TRP A 100 3.09 9.48 -19.22
N ASP A 101 3.54 8.79 -20.28
CA ASP A 101 4.39 9.35 -21.34
C ASP A 101 5.62 10.09 -20.80
N MET A 102 6.26 9.47 -19.80
CA MET A 102 7.39 10.04 -19.06
C MET A 102 8.61 9.11 -19.16
N PRO A 103 9.71 9.56 -19.81
CA PRO A 103 10.91 8.76 -19.95
C PRO A 103 11.47 8.27 -18.61
N GLY A 104 11.69 6.96 -18.49
CA GLY A 104 12.17 6.29 -17.29
C GLY A 104 11.08 5.86 -16.32
N TRP A 105 9.81 6.13 -16.63
CA TRP A 105 8.64 5.74 -15.84
C TRP A 105 7.72 4.76 -16.56
N GLU A 106 8.14 4.24 -17.71
CA GLU A 106 7.45 3.17 -18.41
C GLU A 106 7.49 1.88 -17.57
N TYR A 107 6.52 0.98 -17.77
CA TYR A 107 6.34 -0.19 -16.91
C TYR A 107 7.60 -1.06 -16.83
N GLU A 108 8.26 -1.32 -17.95
CA GLU A 108 9.46 -2.17 -18.01
C GLU A 108 10.60 -1.62 -17.12
N GLN A 109 10.74 -0.30 -17.04
CA GLN A 109 11.72 0.38 -16.20
C GLN A 109 11.32 0.29 -14.71
N LEU A 110 10.04 0.46 -14.41
CA LEU A 110 9.52 0.43 -13.04
C LEU A 110 9.43 -0.98 -12.45
N LYS A 111 9.22 -2.00 -13.28
CA LYS A 111 9.13 -3.42 -12.88
C LYS A 111 10.30 -3.83 -11.98
N HIS A 112 11.52 -3.41 -12.34
CA HIS A 112 12.70 -3.63 -11.50
C HIS A 112 12.53 -3.10 -10.08
N TYR A 113 12.00 -1.88 -9.93
CA TYR A 113 11.81 -1.25 -8.62
C TYR A 113 10.67 -1.87 -7.81
N PHE A 114 9.63 -2.37 -8.47
CA PHE A 114 8.58 -3.13 -7.79
C PHE A 114 9.15 -4.40 -7.15
N CYS A 115 9.89 -5.21 -7.93
CA CYS A 115 10.54 -6.41 -7.39
C CYS A 115 11.61 -6.06 -6.33
N LYS A 116 12.35 -4.95 -6.50
CA LYS A 116 13.35 -4.52 -5.51
C LYS A 116 12.73 -4.09 -4.17
N ALA A 117 11.48 -3.62 -4.18
CA ALA A 117 10.82 -3.10 -2.99
C ALA A 117 10.32 -4.22 -2.06
N GLU A 118 9.95 -5.37 -2.61
CA GLU A 118 9.24 -6.42 -1.87
C GLU A 118 10.03 -7.70 -1.64
N THR A 119 9.64 -8.42 -0.59
CA THR A 119 9.84 -9.85 -0.43
C THR A 119 8.44 -10.48 -0.45
N PHE A 120 8.11 -11.12 -1.56
CA PHE A 120 6.84 -11.81 -1.75
C PHE A 120 6.91 -13.21 -1.15
N GLN A 121 5.92 -13.54 -0.32
CA GLN A 121 5.77 -14.83 0.34
C GLN A 121 4.63 -15.60 -0.35
N ASP A 122 5.01 -16.54 -1.22
CA ASP A 122 4.09 -17.44 -1.92
C ASP A 122 3.88 -18.73 -1.11
N GLU A 123 3.16 -18.64 0.01
CA GLU A 123 2.86 -19.82 0.84
C GLU A 123 1.89 -20.80 0.15
N ALA A 124 1.14 -20.33 -0.86
CA ALA A 124 0.14 -21.13 -1.57
C ALA A 124 0.67 -21.80 -2.84
N ALA A 125 1.93 -21.55 -3.22
CA ALA A 125 2.53 -21.98 -4.50
C ALA A 125 1.68 -21.58 -5.71
N THR A 126 0.97 -20.45 -5.61
CA THR A 126 0.07 -19.96 -6.65
C THR A 126 0.83 -18.96 -7.50
N THR A 127 1.48 -19.47 -8.54
CA THR A 127 1.86 -18.72 -9.76
C THR A 127 2.83 -17.54 -9.63
N ALA A 128 3.36 -17.22 -8.45
CA ALA A 128 4.28 -16.10 -8.30
C ALA A 128 5.60 -16.41 -9.01
N THR A 129 5.83 -15.78 -10.15
CA THR A 129 7.08 -15.91 -10.88
C THR A 129 8.11 -14.96 -10.30
N SER A 130 9.38 -15.39 -10.24
CA SER A 130 10.50 -14.51 -9.85
C SER A 130 10.70 -13.33 -10.80
N GLU A 131 10.06 -13.35 -11.98
CA GLU A 131 10.06 -12.23 -12.92
C GLU A 131 9.13 -11.11 -12.48
N LEU A 132 7.99 -11.43 -11.86
CA LEU A 132 7.00 -10.46 -11.40
C LEU A 132 7.20 -10.07 -9.93
N HIS A 133 7.78 -10.94 -9.11
CA HIS A 133 7.87 -10.73 -7.68
C HIS A 133 9.28 -10.66 -7.12
N GLY A 134 9.46 -9.76 -6.15
CA GLY A 134 10.70 -9.60 -5.38
C GLY A 134 10.86 -10.66 -4.29
N GLN A 135 12.10 -11.03 -3.96
CA GLN A 135 12.38 -12.05 -2.93
C GLN A 135 13.29 -11.55 -1.80
N SER A 136 13.71 -10.29 -1.84
CA SER A 136 14.71 -9.76 -0.90
C SER A 136 14.51 -8.28 -0.54
N GLY A 137 13.40 -7.68 -0.98
CA GLY A 137 13.06 -6.31 -0.65
C GLY A 137 12.57 -6.14 0.80
N PRO A 138 12.66 -4.95 1.38
CA PRO A 138 12.32 -4.72 2.78
C PRO A 138 10.81 -4.81 3.09
N LEU A 139 9.93 -4.73 2.08
CA LEU A 139 8.49 -4.82 2.27
C LEU A 139 8.04 -6.28 2.18
N ASN A 140 7.60 -6.88 3.28
CA ASN A 140 6.98 -8.21 3.23
C ASN A 140 5.59 -8.12 2.64
N VAL A 141 5.35 -8.86 1.56
CA VAL A 141 4.05 -8.99 0.90
C VAL A 141 3.71 -10.46 0.90
N MET A 142 2.48 -10.81 1.27
CA MET A 142 2.03 -12.20 1.25
C MET A 142 0.68 -12.26 0.58
N GLN A 143 0.43 -13.38 -0.11
CA GLN A 143 -0.91 -13.69 -0.56
C GLN A 143 -1.74 -14.13 0.63
N GLN A 144 -2.86 -13.44 0.88
CA GLN A 144 -3.78 -13.85 1.91
C GLN A 144 -4.50 -15.14 1.47
N SER A 145 -4.37 -16.21 2.25
CA SER A 145 -5.21 -17.40 2.10
C SER A 145 -6.64 -17.05 2.54
N ASP A 146 -7.60 -17.08 1.62
CA ASP A 146 -9.03 -16.99 1.97
C ASP A 146 -9.70 -18.35 1.80
N ASP A 147 -9.69 -19.13 2.89
CA ASP A 147 -10.39 -20.40 2.96
C ASP A 147 -11.87 -20.28 3.33
N SER A 148 -12.37 -19.05 3.48
CA SER A 148 -13.75 -18.80 3.88
C SER A 148 -14.75 -19.35 2.86
N LEU A 149 -15.91 -19.76 3.35
CA LEU A 149 -17.03 -20.15 2.50
C LEU A 149 -17.45 -18.99 1.58
N LEU A 150 -17.39 -17.76 2.08
CA LEU A 150 -17.74 -16.58 1.31
C LEU A 150 -16.82 -16.39 0.10
N GLY A 151 -15.50 -16.45 0.29
CA GLY A 151 -14.52 -16.34 -0.79
C GLY A 151 -14.72 -17.42 -1.85
N LYS A 152 -14.92 -18.68 -1.42
CA LYS A 152 -15.19 -19.81 -2.32
C LYS A 152 -16.47 -19.63 -3.14
N HIS A 153 -17.56 -19.18 -2.51
CA HIS A 153 -18.82 -18.92 -3.20
C HIS A 153 -18.74 -17.72 -4.13
N PHE A 154 -18.03 -16.66 -3.75
CA PHE A 154 -17.81 -15.49 -4.58
C PHE A 154 -17.05 -15.85 -5.87
N THR A 155 -15.92 -16.55 -5.75
CA THR A 155 -15.14 -17.00 -6.92
C THR A 155 -15.96 -17.89 -7.85
N ARG A 156 -16.73 -18.84 -7.31
CA ARG A 156 -17.62 -19.70 -8.11
C ARG A 156 -18.70 -18.89 -8.84
N ALA A 157 -19.29 -17.90 -8.18
CA ALA A 157 -20.28 -17.04 -8.81
C ALA A 157 -19.67 -16.27 -10.00
N CYS A 158 -18.48 -15.70 -9.85
CA CYS A 158 -17.75 -15.04 -10.94
C CYS A 158 -17.51 -15.98 -12.13
N GLN A 159 -17.03 -17.20 -11.87
CA GLN A 159 -16.80 -18.21 -12.92
C GLN A 159 -18.08 -18.61 -13.65
N ASN A 160 -19.21 -18.76 -12.94
CA ASN A 160 -20.50 -19.06 -13.55
C ASN A 160 -21.01 -17.93 -14.47
N HIS A 161 -20.51 -16.71 -14.28
CA HIS A 161 -20.78 -15.56 -15.15
C HIS A 161 -19.69 -15.34 -16.21
N GLY A 162 -18.80 -16.31 -16.42
CA GLY A 162 -17.77 -16.26 -17.45
C GLY A 162 -16.57 -15.38 -17.10
N LEU A 163 -16.41 -14.96 -15.83
CA LEU A 163 -15.22 -14.26 -15.38
C LEU A 163 -14.13 -15.29 -15.03
N PRO A 164 -13.01 -15.31 -15.77
CA PRO A 164 -11.91 -16.23 -15.49
C PRO A 164 -11.25 -15.89 -14.16
N GLN A 165 -10.73 -16.91 -13.49
CA GLN A 165 -9.91 -16.75 -12.29
C GLN A 165 -8.45 -16.54 -12.71
N TYR A 166 -7.89 -15.41 -12.30
CA TYR A 166 -6.45 -15.14 -12.39
C TYR A 166 -5.86 -15.14 -10.98
N HIS A 167 -4.64 -15.63 -10.86
CA HIS A 167 -3.91 -15.65 -9.59
C HIS A 167 -2.93 -14.48 -9.48
N ASP A 168 -2.30 -14.11 -10.60
CA ASP A 168 -1.36 -12.99 -10.70
C ASP A 168 -1.37 -12.48 -12.17
N ILE A 169 -1.34 -11.15 -12.38
CA ILE A 169 -1.50 -10.49 -13.69
C ILE A 169 -0.51 -9.35 -13.91
#